data_AF-A0AAD9I525-F1
#
_entry.id   AF-A0AAD9I525-F1
#
_cell.length_a   1.000
_cell.length_b   1.000
_cell.length_c   1.000
_cell.angle_alpha   90.00
_cell.angle_beta   90.00
_cell.angle_gamma   90.00
#
_symmetry.space_group_name_H-M   'P 1'
#
loop_
_entity.id
_entity.type
_entity.pdbx_description
1 polymer ?
#
loop_
_entity_poly.entity_id
_entity_poly.type
_entity_poly.pdbx_seq_one_letter_code
_entity_poly.pdbx_strand_id
1 'polypeptide(L)'
;MGRDHTLHASVAGYVKYYRDPRRHPDRQYIGVTFTRDDTLPYPPGAPRKRKLGLVAVPRRPVPPEAPLLGPSGIPRYVVRHENELVTVTGDETTETMTTTTTDTTPGLTMRRLGKKRDRQKNVLVARTLAHAARSAARRNTRVFRLQADYSYRETNWEIGRLVGPVGRVGGTNPVGSRRARLRARRRRRIARFKAGRAQALVRARSKRAYDKIEAEQKALKAAEEAAYAAKQKAKREAREKADREKVEAAKAQAQAQAQAQAKGTDDKTDDKKDGEETKDA
;
A
#
# COMPACT_ATOMS: atom_id res chain seq x y z
N MET A 1 -33.24 9.96 47.71
CA MET A 1 -34.56 10.42 47.23
C MET A 1 -35.04 9.43 46.19
N GLY A 2 -36.28 8.96 46.32
CA GLY A 2 -36.91 8.03 45.39
C GLY A 2 -37.30 8.70 44.07
N ARG A 3 -37.82 7.90 43.13
CA ARG A 3 -38.35 8.38 41.84
C ARG A 3 -39.50 9.37 42.02
N ASP A 4 -40.29 9.18 43.06
CA ASP A 4 -41.46 9.94 43.49
C ASP A 4 -41.12 11.05 44.52
N HIS A 5 -39.85 11.43 44.63
CA HIS A 5 -39.35 12.38 45.63
C HIS A 5 -39.47 11.94 47.10
N THR A 6 -39.90 10.71 47.38
CA THR A 6 -39.93 10.15 48.73
C THR A 6 -38.51 10.10 49.32
N LEU A 7 -38.35 10.58 50.55
CA LEU A 7 -37.07 10.62 51.24
C LEU A 7 -36.88 9.34 52.05
N HIS A 8 -35.73 8.69 51.88
CA HIS A 8 -35.37 7.45 52.57
C HIS A 8 -34.01 7.58 53.26
N ALA A 9 -33.83 6.83 54.35
CA ALA A 9 -32.55 6.70 55.02
C ALA A 9 -31.63 5.77 54.23
N SER A 10 -30.47 6.26 53.78
CA SER A 10 -29.45 5.42 53.11
C SER A 10 -28.59 4.62 54.08
N VAL A 11 -28.58 4.99 55.37
CA VAL A 11 -27.80 4.33 56.42
C VAL A 11 -28.59 4.33 57.72
N ALA A 12 -28.34 3.35 58.59
CA ALA A 12 -28.89 3.30 59.94
C ALA A 12 -28.35 4.44 60.81
N GLY A 13 -29.26 5.20 61.40
CA GLY A 13 -28.95 6.39 62.17
C GLY A 13 -30.21 7.14 62.58
N TYR A 14 -30.05 8.41 62.92
CA TYR A 14 -31.13 9.26 63.43
C TYR A 14 -31.46 10.36 62.42
N VAL A 15 -32.75 10.55 62.15
CA VAL A 15 -33.22 11.57 61.21
C VAL A 15 -33.08 12.95 61.82
N LYS A 16 -32.56 13.90 61.03
CA LYS A 16 -32.41 15.32 61.39
C LYS A 16 -32.93 16.20 60.25
N TYR A 17 -33.79 17.14 60.60
CA TYR A 17 -34.24 18.20 59.71
C TYR A 17 -33.33 19.42 59.94
N TYR A 18 -32.79 20.02 58.88
CA TYR A 18 -31.87 21.16 58.99
C TYR A 18 -31.96 22.06 57.74
N ARG A 19 -31.41 23.27 57.85
CA ARG A 19 -31.19 24.17 56.71
C ARG A 19 -29.69 24.37 56.55
N ASP A 20 -29.23 24.45 55.30
CA ASP A 20 -27.81 24.70 55.00
C ASP A 20 -27.70 25.92 54.10
N PRO A 21 -27.62 27.13 54.68
CA PRO A 21 -27.60 28.37 53.90
C PRO A 21 -26.34 28.49 53.03
N ARG A 22 -25.26 27.78 53.37
CA ARG A 22 -24.03 27.75 52.57
C ARG A 22 -24.20 26.95 51.29
N ARG A 23 -25.08 25.94 51.29
CA ARG A 23 -25.36 25.13 50.12
C ARG A 23 -26.54 25.68 49.31
N HIS A 24 -27.67 25.92 49.95
CA HIS A 24 -28.84 26.55 49.35
C HIS A 24 -29.61 27.36 50.41
N PRO A 25 -29.78 28.68 50.22
CA PRO A 25 -30.34 29.57 51.25
C PRO A 25 -31.84 29.36 51.53
N ASP A 26 -32.58 28.88 50.54
CA ASP A 26 -34.04 28.77 50.53
C ASP A 26 -34.56 27.34 50.82
N ARG A 27 -33.66 26.34 50.87
CA ARG A 27 -34.05 24.93 50.92
C ARG A 27 -33.94 24.33 52.32
N GLN A 28 -34.86 23.41 52.60
CA GLN A 28 -34.84 22.56 53.79
C GLN A 28 -34.33 21.17 53.43
N TYR A 29 -33.54 20.59 54.31
CA TYR A 29 -32.92 19.29 54.13
C TYR A 29 -33.32 18.33 55.24
N ILE A 30 -33.38 17.07 54.86
CA ILE A 30 -33.49 15.95 55.78
C ILE A 30 -32.23 15.11 55.60
N GLY A 31 -31.53 14.85 56.70
CA GLY A 31 -30.33 14.04 56.75
C GLY A 31 -30.43 12.98 57.83
N VAL A 32 -29.48 12.05 57.82
CA VAL A 32 -29.37 11.00 58.83
C VAL A 32 -27.96 11.05 59.43
N THR A 33 -27.88 11.06 60.75
CA THR A 33 -26.62 11.08 61.53
C THR A 33 -26.35 9.73 62.17
N PHE A 34 -25.09 9.40 62.44
CA PHE A 34 -24.72 8.11 63.03
C PHE A 34 -24.94 8.03 64.54
N THR A 35 -24.72 9.15 65.23
CA THR A 35 -24.99 9.35 66.64
C THR A 35 -26.22 10.24 66.77
N ARG A 36 -26.94 10.10 67.89
CA ARG A 36 -28.16 10.88 68.14
C ARG A 36 -27.85 12.35 68.39
N ASP A 37 -26.69 12.61 68.99
CA ASP A 37 -26.27 13.94 69.46
C ASP A 37 -25.62 14.79 68.36
N ASP A 38 -25.33 14.19 67.20
CA ASP A 38 -24.77 14.91 66.07
C ASP A 38 -25.78 15.92 65.48
N THR A 39 -25.27 17.10 65.15
CA THR A 39 -26.02 18.20 64.53
C THR A 39 -25.62 18.39 63.08
N LEU A 40 -26.61 18.54 62.19
CA LEU A 40 -26.43 18.94 60.79
C LEU A 40 -26.81 20.43 60.65
N PRO A 41 -26.18 21.20 59.73
CA PRO A 41 -25.16 20.79 58.76
C PRO A 41 -23.78 20.63 59.39
N TYR A 42 -22.96 19.72 58.86
CA TYR A 42 -21.56 19.62 59.28
C TYR A 42 -20.74 20.81 58.76
N PRO A 43 -19.76 21.31 59.53
CA PRO A 43 -18.93 22.41 59.09
C PRO A 43 -18.06 22.01 57.88
N PRO A 44 -17.84 22.92 56.92
CA PRO A 44 -16.99 22.63 55.78
C PRO A 44 -15.53 22.52 56.23
N GLY A 45 -14.84 21.50 55.73
CA GLY A 45 -13.47 21.17 56.12
C GLY A 45 -13.38 20.12 57.23
N ALA A 46 -14.47 19.85 57.96
CA ALA A 46 -14.47 18.72 58.90
C ALA A 46 -14.43 17.37 58.15
N PRO A 47 -13.77 16.36 58.72
CA PRO A 47 -13.73 15.03 58.13
C PRO A 47 -15.13 14.43 58.06
N ARG A 48 -15.43 13.74 56.96
CA ARG A 48 -16.72 13.06 56.78
C ARG A 48 -16.83 11.90 57.76
N LYS A 49 -17.78 11.99 58.70
CA LYS A 49 -18.17 10.87 59.54
C LYS A 49 -18.70 9.74 58.65
N ARG A 50 -18.20 8.51 58.80
CA ARG A 50 -18.61 7.30 58.05
C ARG A 50 -18.47 6.07 58.94
N LYS A 51 -19.40 5.10 58.87
CA LYS A 51 -19.27 3.77 59.49
C LYS A 51 -18.77 2.76 58.46
N LEU A 52 -18.00 1.76 58.91
CA LEU A 52 -17.47 0.69 58.04
C LEU A 52 -18.58 -0.19 57.47
N GLY A 53 -19.57 -0.57 58.30
CA GLY A 53 -20.75 -1.34 57.85
C GLY A 53 -20.45 -2.78 57.41
N LEU A 54 -19.31 -3.35 57.83
CA LEU A 54 -18.90 -4.71 57.51
C LEU A 54 -18.59 -5.49 58.79
N VAL A 55 -18.70 -6.81 58.73
CA VAL A 55 -18.36 -7.75 59.81
C VAL A 55 -17.19 -8.62 59.37
N ALA A 56 -16.25 -8.88 60.26
CA ALA A 56 -15.13 -9.77 59.99
C ALA A 56 -15.62 -11.22 59.94
N VAL A 57 -15.54 -11.84 58.77
CA VAL A 57 -15.92 -13.24 58.53
C VAL A 57 -14.70 -13.98 57.99
N PRO A 58 -14.37 -15.19 58.49
CA PRO A 58 -13.27 -15.97 57.94
C PRO A 58 -13.54 -16.31 56.47
N ARG A 59 -12.53 -16.13 55.62
CA ARG A 59 -12.65 -16.46 54.20
C ARG A 59 -12.81 -17.96 54.02
N ARG A 60 -13.89 -18.37 53.34
CA ARG A 60 -14.06 -19.76 52.92
C ARG A 60 -12.98 -20.14 51.91
N PRO A 61 -12.16 -21.18 52.16
CA PRO A 61 -11.21 -21.66 51.16
C PRO A 61 -11.97 -22.22 49.95
N VAL A 62 -11.39 -22.05 48.76
CA VAL A 62 -11.98 -22.59 47.53
C VAL A 62 -11.81 -24.12 47.57
N PRO A 63 -12.89 -24.91 47.42
CA PRO A 63 -12.77 -26.36 47.41
C PRO A 63 -11.97 -26.82 46.17
N PRO A 64 -11.29 -27.97 46.25
CA PRO A 64 -10.60 -28.55 45.10
C PRO A 64 -11.59 -28.87 43.97
N GLU A 65 -11.08 -28.95 42.74
CA GLU A 65 -11.89 -29.29 41.57
C GLU A 65 -12.58 -30.64 41.77
N ALA A 66 -13.85 -30.71 41.40
CA ALA A 66 -14.63 -31.93 41.56
C ALA A 66 -14.05 -33.03 40.65
N PRO A 67 -14.03 -34.31 41.07
CA PRO A 67 -13.48 -35.39 40.24
C PRO A 67 -14.20 -35.47 38.89
N LEU A 68 -13.46 -35.86 37.85
CA LEU A 68 -14.01 -35.99 36.49
C LEU A 68 -15.17 -36.98 36.43
N LEU A 69 -15.10 -38.04 37.24
CA LEU A 69 -16.12 -39.07 37.35
C LEU A 69 -17.13 -38.69 38.44
N GLY A 70 -18.40 -38.86 38.14
CA GLY A 70 -19.47 -38.79 39.14
C GLY A 70 -19.54 -40.07 39.99
N PRO A 71 -20.42 -40.10 41.01
CA PRO A 71 -20.63 -41.28 41.85
C PRO A 71 -21.02 -42.54 41.08
N SER A 72 -21.68 -42.38 39.92
CA SER A 72 -22.08 -43.46 39.01
C SER A 72 -20.95 -43.97 38.10
N GLY A 73 -19.73 -43.44 38.21
CA GLY A 73 -18.63 -43.77 37.30
C GLY A 73 -18.77 -43.16 35.89
N ILE A 74 -19.74 -42.27 35.68
CA ILE A 74 -19.95 -41.57 34.41
C ILE A 74 -19.19 -40.22 34.44
N PRO A 75 -18.54 -39.80 33.34
CA PRO A 75 -17.90 -38.48 33.25
C PRO A 75 -18.89 -37.33 33.49
N ARG A 76 -18.52 -36.35 34.31
CA ARG A 76 -19.34 -35.15 34.54
C ARG A 76 -19.42 -34.23 33.34
N TYR A 77 -18.38 -34.24 32.51
CA TYR A 77 -18.37 -33.51 31.26
C TYR A 77 -17.50 -34.22 30.23
N VAL A 78 -17.86 -34.06 28.96
CA VAL A 78 -17.11 -34.53 27.80
C VAL A 78 -16.83 -33.33 26.91
N VAL A 79 -15.54 -33.08 26.64
CA VAL A 79 -15.12 -32.00 25.74
C VAL A 79 -14.90 -32.57 24.35
N ARG A 80 -15.51 -31.94 23.34
CA ARG A 80 -15.24 -32.22 21.93
C ARG A 80 -14.69 -30.96 21.27
N HIS A 81 -13.70 -31.16 20.41
CA HIS A 81 -13.21 -30.12 19.52
C HIS A 81 -13.63 -30.51 18.11
N GLU A 82 -14.32 -29.62 17.40
CA GLU A 82 -14.55 -29.81 15.98
C GLU A 82 -13.20 -29.72 15.26
N ASN A 83 -12.72 -30.85 14.76
CA ASN A 83 -11.49 -30.92 13.98
C ASN A 83 -11.77 -30.29 12.61
N GLU A 84 -11.34 -29.06 12.39
CA GLU A 84 -10.94 -28.68 11.04
C GLU A 84 -9.67 -29.50 10.74
N LEU A 85 -9.74 -30.42 9.77
CA LEU A 85 -8.56 -31.05 9.17
C LEU A 85 -7.70 -29.96 8.54
N VAL A 86 -6.89 -29.29 9.36
CA VAL A 86 -5.84 -28.41 8.89
C VAL A 86 -4.68 -29.32 8.53
N THR A 87 -4.57 -29.67 7.25
CA THR A 87 -3.36 -30.24 6.66
C THR A 87 -2.24 -29.23 6.82
N VAL A 88 -1.53 -29.31 7.94
CA VAL A 88 -0.27 -28.59 8.14
C VAL A 88 0.79 -29.35 7.34
N THR A 89 0.86 -29.09 6.03
CA THR A 89 2.11 -29.27 5.30
C THR A 89 3.04 -28.14 5.73
N GLY A 90 3.84 -28.42 6.74
CA GLY A 90 4.84 -27.50 7.27
C GLY A 90 6.16 -28.21 7.38
N ASP A 91 6.98 -28.06 6.35
CA ASP A 91 8.42 -28.33 6.41
C ASP A 91 9.02 -27.48 7.54
N GLU A 92 9.56 -28.17 8.55
CA GLU A 92 10.37 -27.55 9.58
C GLU A 92 11.78 -27.31 9.03
N THR A 93 12.09 -26.05 8.71
CA THR A 93 13.48 -25.58 8.61
C THR A 93 13.72 -24.52 9.68
N THR A 94 14.20 -25.01 10.83
CA THR A 94 14.86 -24.19 11.85
C THR A 94 16.22 -23.74 11.33
N GLU A 95 16.33 -22.48 10.90
CA GLU A 95 17.63 -21.81 10.74
C GLU A 95 17.82 -20.74 11.81
N THR A 96 18.68 -21.07 12.77
CA THR A 96 19.31 -20.16 13.72
C THR A 96 20.35 -19.30 13.00
N MET A 97 20.00 -18.05 12.69
CA MET A 97 20.96 -17.05 12.19
C MET A 97 21.45 -16.13 13.32
N THR A 98 22.61 -16.47 13.89
CA THR A 98 23.45 -15.56 14.70
C THR A 98 24.61 -15.06 13.86
N THR A 99 24.56 -13.79 13.44
CA THR A 99 25.76 -13.03 13.05
C THR A 99 25.68 -11.62 13.62
N THR A 100 26.52 -11.37 14.61
CA THR A 100 26.81 -10.03 15.15
C THR A 100 27.97 -9.47 14.34
N THR A 101 27.71 -8.50 13.47
CA THR A 101 28.75 -7.71 12.80
C THR A 101 28.56 -6.24 13.18
N THR A 102 29.52 -5.72 13.94
CA THR A 102 29.61 -4.34 14.38
C THR A 102 30.36 -3.51 13.34
N ASP A 103 29.65 -3.06 12.29
CA ASP A 103 30.22 -2.07 11.37
C ASP A 103 29.45 -0.75 11.37
N THR A 104 30.24 0.30 11.60
CA THR A 104 29.86 1.70 11.78
C THR A 104 29.93 2.39 10.42
N THR A 105 28.80 2.39 9.69
CA THR A 105 28.65 3.15 8.44
C THR A 105 27.30 3.89 8.46
N PRO A 106 27.24 5.20 8.14
CA PRO A 106 26.05 6.03 8.36
C PRO A 106 24.79 5.60 7.57
N GLY A 107 24.91 4.79 6.52
CA GLY A 107 23.77 4.21 5.78
C GLY A 107 23.17 2.93 6.38
N LEU A 108 23.92 2.21 7.24
CA LEU A 108 23.46 0.96 7.86
C LEU A 108 22.48 1.18 9.02
N THR A 109 22.53 2.33 9.68
CA THR A 109 21.67 2.67 10.83
C THR A 109 20.20 2.75 10.42
N MET A 110 19.90 3.43 9.30
CA MET A 110 18.56 3.53 8.73
C MET A 110 18.02 2.18 8.24
N ARG A 111 18.88 1.33 7.69
CA ARG A 111 18.53 -0.04 7.27
C ARG A 111 18.26 -0.95 8.47
N ARG A 112 19.03 -0.84 9.57
CA ARG A 112 18.76 -1.54 10.85
C ARG A 112 17.44 -1.07 11.48
N LEU A 113 17.14 0.22 11.48
CA LEU A 113 15.87 0.77 11.96
C LEU A 113 14.68 0.26 11.13
N GLY A 114 14.85 0.16 9.80
CA GLY A 114 13.89 -0.48 8.89
C GLY A 114 13.59 -1.93 9.27
N LYS A 115 14.65 -2.74 9.45
CA LYS A 115 14.54 -4.15 9.89
C LYS A 115 13.86 -4.29 11.25
N LYS A 116 14.18 -3.44 12.24
CA LYS A 116 13.51 -3.41 13.55
C LYS A 116 12.01 -3.14 13.41
N ARG A 117 11.62 -2.17 12.57
CA ARG A 117 10.21 -1.83 12.32
C ARG A 117 9.44 -2.97 11.64
N ASP A 118 10.08 -3.69 10.72
CA ASP A 118 9.43 -4.81 10.03
C ASP A 118 9.29 -6.04 10.94
N ARG A 119 10.27 -6.31 11.81
CA ARG A 119 10.14 -7.29 12.90
C ARG A 119 8.94 -6.98 13.80
N GLN A 120 8.78 -5.73 14.24
CA GLN A 120 7.63 -5.32 15.06
C GLN A 120 6.28 -5.53 14.35
N LYS A 121 6.20 -5.30 13.03
CA LYS A 121 4.99 -5.60 12.25
C LYS A 121 4.71 -7.10 12.19
N ASN A 122 5.72 -7.92 11.97
CA ASN A 122 5.56 -9.38 11.93
C ASN A 122 5.08 -9.93 13.27
N VAL A 123 5.60 -9.42 14.39
CA VAL A 123 5.11 -9.75 15.74
C VAL A 123 3.64 -9.38 15.91
N LEU A 124 3.21 -8.20 15.42
CA LEU A 124 1.80 -7.80 15.47
C LEU A 124 0.91 -8.74 14.64
N VAL A 125 1.35 -9.11 13.44
CA VAL A 125 0.64 -10.06 12.57
C VAL A 125 0.51 -11.42 13.24
N ALA A 126 1.61 -11.96 13.78
CA ALA A 126 1.60 -13.21 14.55
C ALA A 126 0.63 -13.15 15.73
N ARG A 127 0.60 -12.05 16.48
CA ARG A 127 -0.36 -11.84 17.57
C ARG A 127 -1.82 -11.82 17.09
N THR A 128 -2.09 -11.22 15.93
CA THR A 128 -3.45 -11.20 15.36
C THR A 128 -3.89 -12.59 14.90
N LEU A 129 -2.99 -13.34 14.26
CA LEU A 129 -3.25 -14.73 13.86
C LEU A 129 -3.47 -15.62 15.08
N ALA A 130 -2.65 -15.51 16.12
CA ALA A 130 -2.83 -16.24 17.37
C ALA A 130 -4.13 -15.87 18.12
N HIS A 131 -4.59 -14.62 18.02
CA HIS A 131 -5.91 -14.24 18.54
C HIS A 131 -7.05 -14.88 17.72
N ALA A 132 -6.93 -14.91 16.40
CA ALA A 132 -7.90 -15.55 15.52
C ALA A 132 -7.97 -17.06 15.78
N ALA A 133 -6.81 -17.74 15.86
CA ALA A 133 -6.72 -19.17 16.17
C ALA A 133 -7.34 -19.51 17.52
N ARG A 134 -7.05 -18.73 18.58
CA ARG A 134 -7.71 -18.91 19.90
C ARG A 134 -9.22 -18.69 19.84
N SER A 135 -9.67 -17.71 19.05
CA SER A 135 -11.10 -17.45 18.88
C SER A 135 -11.80 -18.56 18.11
N ALA A 136 -11.13 -19.18 17.12
CA ALA A 136 -11.63 -20.33 16.39
C ALA A 136 -11.69 -21.57 17.29
N ALA A 137 -10.59 -21.90 17.98
CA ALA A 137 -10.55 -23.02 18.93
C ALA A 137 -11.66 -22.94 19.98
N ARG A 138 -11.94 -21.74 20.51
CA ARG A 138 -13.03 -21.54 21.47
C ARG A 138 -14.44 -21.65 20.88
N ARG A 139 -14.64 -21.37 19.59
CA ARG A 139 -15.96 -21.59 18.95
C ARG A 139 -16.19 -23.06 18.64
N ASN A 140 -15.11 -23.79 18.37
CA ASN A 140 -15.13 -25.21 18.01
C ASN A 140 -15.16 -26.14 19.22
N THR A 141 -14.92 -25.62 20.43
CA THR A 141 -15.04 -26.37 21.68
C THR A 141 -16.50 -26.54 22.07
N ARG A 142 -16.97 -27.79 22.10
CA ARG A 142 -18.27 -28.18 22.63
C ARG A 142 -18.09 -28.94 23.94
N VAL A 143 -18.69 -28.45 25.02
CA VAL A 143 -18.59 -29.07 26.35
C VAL A 143 -19.96 -29.66 26.70
N PHE A 144 -20.07 -30.98 26.64
CA PHE A 144 -21.28 -31.68 27.03
C PHE A 144 -21.22 -31.99 28.52
N ARG A 145 -22.13 -31.44 29.31
CA ARG A 145 -22.22 -31.72 30.74
C ARG A 145 -23.28 -32.78 31.00
N LEU A 146 -22.98 -33.68 31.94
CA LEU A 146 -23.92 -34.67 32.44
C LEU A 146 -25.04 -33.95 33.20
N GLN A 147 -26.28 -34.18 32.78
CA GLN A 147 -27.48 -33.63 33.39
C GLN A 147 -28.07 -34.61 34.43
N ALA A 148 -29.14 -34.18 35.11
CA ALA A 148 -29.80 -34.99 36.13
C ALA A 148 -30.47 -36.26 35.58
N ASP A 149 -30.88 -36.26 34.32
CA ASP A 149 -31.49 -37.39 33.60
C ASP A 149 -30.44 -38.32 32.96
N TYR A 150 -29.16 -38.19 33.33
CA TYR A 150 -28.02 -38.85 32.70
C TYR A 150 -27.82 -38.55 31.21
N SER A 151 -28.49 -37.53 30.68
CA SER A 151 -28.25 -37.05 29.31
C SER A 151 -27.05 -36.10 29.25
N TYR A 152 -26.40 -36.05 28.08
CA TYR A 152 -25.30 -35.13 27.81
C TYR A 152 -25.77 -33.99 26.93
N ARG A 153 -25.62 -32.75 27.43
CA ARG A 153 -26.02 -31.54 26.71
C ARG A 153 -25.05 -30.40 26.98
N GLU A 154 -24.89 -29.54 25.98
CA GLU A 154 -24.22 -28.26 26.17
C GLU A 154 -25.13 -27.33 26.98
N THR A 155 -24.54 -26.56 27.88
CA THR A 155 -25.31 -25.59 28.66
C THR A 155 -25.50 -24.29 27.86
N ASN A 156 -26.72 -23.74 27.88
CA ASN A 156 -27.05 -22.52 27.13
C ASN A 156 -26.12 -21.33 27.46
N TRP A 157 -25.64 -21.23 28.70
CA TRP A 157 -24.72 -20.17 29.10
C TRP A 157 -23.30 -20.37 28.54
N GLU A 158 -22.83 -21.62 28.35
CA GLU A 158 -21.56 -21.91 27.68
C GLU A 158 -21.65 -21.62 26.19
N ILE A 159 -22.76 -22.04 25.55
CA ILE A 159 -23.06 -21.75 24.13
C ILE A 159 -23.00 -20.24 23.88
N GLY A 160 -23.66 -19.44 24.71
CA GLY A 160 -23.64 -17.98 24.59
C GLY A 160 -22.24 -17.34 24.74
N ARG A 161 -21.31 -18.02 25.44
CA ARG A 161 -19.94 -17.53 25.66
C ARG A 161 -18.94 -17.95 24.57
N LEU A 162 -19.33 -18.82 23.63
CA LEU A 162 -18.49 -19.20 22.48
C LEU A 162 -18.09 -17.97 21.65
N VAL A 163 -19.01 -17.01 21.50
CA VAL A 163 -18.81 -15.77 20.72
C VAL A 163 -17.86 -14.79 21.40
N GLY A 164 -17.94 -14.64 22.74
CA GLY A 164 -17.22 -13.60 23.48
C GLY A 164 -17.21 -13.84 24.99
N PRO A 165 -16.23 -13.27 25.72
CA PRO A 165 -16.37 -13.13 27.16
C PRO A 165 -17.56 -12.21 27.50
N VAL A 166 -18.10 -12.38 28.72
CA VAL A 166 -19.16 -11.53 29.25
C VAL A 166 -18.72 -10.06 29.36
N GLY A 167 -19.69 -9.14 29.27
CA GLY A 167 -19.45 -7.69 29.36
C GLY A 167 -19.13 -7.00 28.03
N ARG A 168 -19.05 -7.74 26.92
CA ARG A 168 -18.99 -7.16 25.55
C ARG A 168 -19.96 -7.88 24.63
N VAL A 169 -20.69 -7.10 23.83
CA VAL A 169 -21.58 -7.64 22.80
C VAL A 169 -20.78 -7.83 21.51
N GLY A 170 -20.75 -9.06 21.00
CA GLY A 170 -20.12 -9.38 19.71
C GLY A 170 -20.70 -8.51 18.58
N GLY A 171 -19.85 -8.05 17.67
CA GLY A 171 -20.27 -7.27 16.49
C GLY A 171 -20.55 -5.78 16.73
N THR A 172 -20.78 -5.34 17.97
CA THR A 172 -21.06 -3.91 18.27
C THR A 172 -19.83 -3.02 18.24
N ASN A 173 -18.66 -3.59 18.53
CA ASN A 173 -17.42 -2.82 18.59
C ASN A 173 -16.86 -2.58 17.18
N PRO A 174 -16.42 -1.34 16.86
CA PRO A 174 -15.89 -1.03 15.55
C PRO A 174 -14.63 -1.86 15.25
N VAL A 175 -14.67 -2.60 14.15
CA VAL A 175 -13.52 -3.40 13.72
C VAL A 175 -12.46 -2.47 13.10
N GLY A 176 -11.28 -2.48 13.69
CA GLY A 176 -10.11 -1.72 13.24
C GLY A 176 -10.04 -0.29 13.77
N SER A 177 -8.81 0.24 13.85
CA SER A 177 -8.57 1.59 14.37
C SER A 177 -8.70 2.68 13.30
N ARG A 178 -9.17 3.87 13.69
CA ARG A 178 -9.15 5.08 12.84
C ARG A 178 -7.76 5.36 12.25
N ARG A 179 -6.71 5.19 13.07
CA ARG A 179 -5.31 5.33 12.63
C ARG A 179 -4.93 4.30 11.55
N ALA A 180 -5.39 3.05 11.65
CA ALA A 180 -5.15 2.04 10.61
C ALA A 180 -5.80 2.43 9.28
N ARG A 181 -7.03 2.98 9.32
CA ARG A 181 -7.72 3.51 8.12
C ARG A 181 -6.93 4.66 7.47
N LEU A 182 -6.43 5.60 8.26
CA LEU A 182 -5.59 6.71 7.76
C LEU A 182 -4.26 6.20 7.15
N ARG A 183 -3.60 5.23 7.81
CA ARG A 183 -2.39 4.60 7.27
C ARG A 183 -2.67 3.85 5.96
N ALA A 184 -3.79 3.14 5.85
CA ALA A 184 -4.20 2.48 4.62
C ALA A 184 -4.47 3.49 3.50
N ARG A 185 -5.16 4.60 3.79
CA ARG A 185 -5.40 5.69 2.83
C ARG A 185 -4.09 6.28 2.30
N ARG A 186 -3.12 6.57 3.17
CA ARG A 186 -1.79 7.07 2.77
C ARG A 186 -1.05 6.05 1.90
N ARG A 187 -1.04 4.77 2.26
CA ARG A 187 -0.40 3.70 1.47
C ARG A 187 -1.00 3.59 0.08
N ARG A 188 -2.34 3.60 -0.05
CA ARG A 188 -3.03 3.58 -1.35
C ARG A 188 -2.67 4.81 -2.20
N ARG A 189 -2.63 6.01 -1.61
CA ARG A 189 -2.24 7.24 -2.31
C ARG A 189 -0.80 7.16 -2.83
N ILE A 190 0.15 6.73 -2.00
CA ILE A 190 1.56 6.57 -2.40
C ILE A 190 1.69 5.53 -3.52
N ALA A 191 0.98 4.40 -3.41
CA ALA A 191 1.00 3.37 -4.46
C ALA A 191 0.50 3.91 -5.80
N ARG A 192 -0.60 4.70 -5.81
CA ARG A 192 -1.10 5.37 -7.02
C ARG A 192 -0.07 6.32 -7.63
N PHE A 193 0.55 7.18 -6.82
CA PHE A 193 1.60 8.09 -7.30
C PHE A 193 2.82 7.35 -7.86
N LYS A 194 3.26 6.28 -7.20
CA LYS A 194 4.35 5.43 -7.69
C LYS A 194 4.00 4.76 -9.01
N ALA A 195 2.78 4.23 -9.14
CA ALA A 195 2.30 3.63 -10.39
C ALA A 195 2.26 4.65 -11.53
N GLY A 196 1.72 5.86 -11.28
CA GLY A 196 1.72 6.95 -12.28
C GLY A 196 3.12 7.36 -12.70
N ARG A 197 4.07 7.47 -11.75
CA ARG A 197 5.48 7.76 -12.07
C ARG A 197 6.13 6.64 -12.88
N ALA A 198 5.86 5.38 -12.55
CA ALA A 198 6.37 4.23 -13.31
C ALA A 198 5.82 4.23 -14.74
N GLN A 199 4.52 4.48 -14.92
CA GLN A 199 3.90 4.60 -16.24
C GLN A 199 4.48 5.77 -17.05
N ALA A 200 4.71 6.93 -16.44
CA ALA A 200 5.34 8.06 -17.11
C ALA A 200 6.77 7.73 -17.58
N LEU A 201 7.55 6.99 -16.77
CA LEU A 201 8.88 6.53 -17.16
C LEU A 201 8.84 5.55 -18.33
N VAL A 202 7.86 4.62 -18.34
CA VAL A 202 7.66 3.70 -19.46
C VAL A 202 7.32 4.48 -20.73
N ARG A 203 6.36 5.41 -20.67
CA ARG A 203 6.00 6.27 -21.81
C ARG A 203 7.18 7.09 -22.33
N ALA A 204 7.99 7.66 -21.44
CA ALA A 204 9.18 8.40 -21.83
C ALA A 204 10.23 7.52 -22.53
N ARG A 205 10.41 6.28 -22.08
CA ARG A 205 11.28 5.30 -22.75
C ARG A 205 10.76 4.93 -24.13
N SER A 206 9.46 4.64 -24.25
CA SER A 206 8.82 4.35 -25.53
C SER A 206 8.94 5.52 -26.51
N LYS A 207 8.72 6.76 -26.04
CA LYS A 207 8.88 7.96 -26.85
C LYS A 207 10.32 8.12 -27.33
N ARG A 208 11.31 7.98 -26.46
CA ARG A 208 12.74 8.05 -26.85
C ARG A 208 13.11 6.98 -27.88
N ALA A 209 12.56 5.78 -27.78
CA ALA A 209 12.78 4.72 -28.76
C ALA A 209 12.14 5.08 -30.12
N TYR A 210 10.92 5.62 -30.11
CA TYR A 210 10.25 6.11 -31.32
C TYR A 210 11.01 7.27 -31.97
N ASP A 211 11.38 8.29 -31.18
CA ASP A 211 12.16 9.45 -31.64
C ASP A 211 13.50 9.00 -32.27
N LYS A 212 14.12 7.94 -31.72
CA LYS A 212 15.35 7.37 -32.27
C LYS A 212 15.12 6.70 -33.63
N ILE A 213 14.08 5.88 -33.76
CA ILE A 213 13.71 5.24 -35.03
C ILE A 213 13.39 6.30 -36.08
N GLU A 214 12.64 7.34 -35.69
CA GLU A 214 12.29 8.44 -36.60
C GLU A 214 13.53 9.21 -37.07
N ALA A 215 14.48 9.48 -36.18
CA ALA A 215 15.75 10.10 -36.52
C ALA A 215 16.59 9.23 -37.46
N GLU A 216 16.65 7.91 -37.22
CA GLU A 216 17.33 6.94 -38.09
C GLU A 216 16.69 6.92 -39.50
N GLN A 217 15.35 6.88 -39.60
CA GLN A 217 14.64 6.93 -40.87
C GLN A 217 14.86 8.25 -41.63
N LYS A 218 14.85 9.38 -40.92
CA LYS A 218 15.15 10.70 -41.51
C LYS A 218 16.58 10.77 -42.01
N ALA A 219 17.54 10.22 -41.27
CA ALA A 219 18.93 10.15 -41.69
C ALA A 219 19.12 9.28 -42.94
N LEU A 220 18.43 8.13 -43.02
CA LEU A 220 18.44 7.28 -44.21
C LEU A 220 17.89 8.00 -45.44
N LYS A 221 16.71 8.64 -45.32
CA LYS A 221 16.13 9.43 -46.42
C LYS A 221 17.03 10.58 -46.86
N ALA A 222 17.62 11.31 -45.92
CA ALA A 222 18.56 12.39 -46.24
C ALA A 222 19.82 11.86 -46.95
N ALA A 223 20.32 10.68 -46.58
CA ALA A 223 21.44 10.04 -47.26
C ALA A 223 21.07 9.59 -48.68
N GLU A 224 19.86 9.05 -48.89
CA GLU A 224 19.33 8.71 -50.22
C GLU A 224 19.20 9.96 -51.11
N GLU A 225 18.62 11.04 -50.59
CA GLU A 225 18.49 12.32 -51.28
C GLU A 225 19.86 12.92 -51.63
N ALA A 226 20.82 12.89 -50.69
CA ALA A 226 22.18 13.36 -50.92
C ALA A 226 22.91 12.51 -51.98
N ALA A 227 22.74 11.18 -51.96
CA ALA A 227 23.31 10.28 -52.97
C ALA A 227 22.70 10.53 -54.35
N TYR A 228 21.38 10.78 -54.42
CA TYR A 228 20.70 11.15 -55.66
C TYR A 228 21.20 12.51 -56.20
N ALA A 229 21.32 13.52 -55.33
CA ALA A 229 21.86 14.82 -55.71
C ALA A 229 23.31 14.73 -56.20
N ALA A 230 24.16 13.92 -55.56
CA ALA A 230 25.53 13.65 -56.00
C ALA A 230 25.58 12.99 -57.38
N LYS A 231 24.72 11.99 -57.64
CA LYS A 231 24.57 11.37 -58.97
C LYS A 231 24.16 12.39 -60.03
N GLN A 232 23.21 13.28 -59.71
CA GLN A 232 22.78 14.33 -60.63
C GLN A 232 23.88 15.36 -60.90
N LYS A 233 24.66 15.73 -59.87
CA LYS A 233 25.81 16.62 -60.02
C LYS A 233 26.89 15.99 -60.90
N ALA A 234 27.26 14.73 -60.64
CA ALA A 234 28.21 14.00 -61.46
C ALA A 234 27.74 13.86 -62.92
N LYS A 235 26.43 13.65 -63.16
CA LYS A 235 25.85 13.64 -64.50
C LYS A 235 25.93 15.01 -65.19
N ARG A 236 25.71 16.11 -64.46
CA ARG A 236 25.89 17.48 -64.97
C ARG A 236 27.35 17.75 -65.31
N GLU A 237 28.28 17.44 -64.41
CA GLU A 237 29.72 17.60 -64.62
C GLU A 237 30.22 16.75 -65.80
N ALA A 238 29.71 15.52 -65.98
CA ALA A 238 30.02 14.68 -67.14
C ALA A 238 29.49 15.27 -68.45
N ARG A 239 28.29 15.86 -68.44
CA ARG A 239 27.74 16.59 -69.61
C ARG A 239 28.59 17.81 -69.93
N GLU A 240 28.95 18.62 -68.92
CA GLU A 240 29.81 19.79 -69.11
C GLU A 240 31.20 19.40 -69.63
N LYS A 241 31.78 18.29 -69.17
CA LYS A 241 33.02 17.75 -69.74
C LYS A 241 32.86 17.31 -71.19
N ALA A 242 31.82 16.54 -71.49
CA ALA A 242 31.53 16.12 -72.87
C ALA A 242 31.29 17.33 -73.80
N ASP A 243 30.64 18.39 -73.31
CA ASP A 243 30.40 19.61 -74.07
C ASP A 243 31.71 20.40 -74.26
N ARG A 244 32.60 20.46 -73.26
CA ARG A 244 33.95 21.04 -73.41
C ARG A 244 34.79 20.26 -74.41
N GLU A 245 34.80 18.93 -74.33
CA GLU A 245 35.50 18.06 -75.28
C GLU A 245 34.96 18.23 -76.71
N LYS A 246 33.65 18.41 -76.89
CA LYS A 246 33.07 18.74 -78.21
C LYS A 246 33.50 20.12 -78.72
N VAL A 247 33.57 21.12 -77.84
CA VAL A 247 34.04 22.48 -78.21
C VAL A 247 35.53 22.47 -78.55
N GLU A 248 36.35 21.71 -77.83
CA GLU A 248 37.77 21.52 -78.14
C GLU A 248 37.98 20.72 -79.43
N ALA A 249 37.19 19.66 -79.68
CA ALA A 249 37.19 18.93 -80.94
C ALA A 249 36.76 19.81 -82.13
N ALA A 250 35.75 20.68 -81.94
CA ALA A 250 35.33 21.65 -82.94
C ALA A 250 36.42 22.71 -83.20
N LYS A 251 37.12 23.18 -82.17
CA LYS A 251 38.29 24.07 -82.32
C LYS A 251 39.46 23.39 -83.04
N ALA A 252 39.74 22.11 -82.75
CA ALA A 252 40.76 21.34 -83.42
C ALA A 252 40.40 21.09 -84.90
N GLN A 253 39.13 20.82 -85.21
CA GLN A 253 38.63 20.73 -86.59
C GLN A 253 38.72 22.07 -87.33
N ALA A 254 38.42 23.20 -86.66
CA ALA A 254 38.58 24.53 -87.24
C ALA A 254 40.07 24.89 -87.47
N GLN A 255 40.99 24.49 -86.59
CA GLN A 255 42.43 24.65 -86.79
C GLN A 255 42.98 23.76 -87.91
N ALA A 256 42.47 22.54 -88.06
CA ALA A 256 42.80 21.66 -89.19
C ALA A 256 42.28 22.21 -90.53
N GLN A 257 41.09 22.82 -90.55
CA GLN A 257 40.55 23.53 -91.72
C GLN A 257 41.34 24.81 -92.03
N ALA A 258 41.81 25.55 -91.03
CA ALA A 258 42.67 26.72 -91.22
C ALA A 258 44.08 26.35 -91.72
N GLN A 259 44.64 25.21 -91.31
CA GLN A 259 45.91 24.68 -91.84
C GLN A 259 45.77 24.13 -93.27
N ALA A 260 44.59 23.65 -93.66
CA ALA A 260 44.29 23.29 -95.05
C ALA A 260 44.14 24.53 -95.96
N GLN A 261 43.68 25.66 -95.42
CA GLN A 261 43.58 26.93 -96.16
C GLN A 261 44.91 27.72 -96.24
N ALA A 262 45.88 27.43 -95.37
CA ALA A 262 47.22 28.04 -95.42
C ALA A 262 48.23 27.31 -96.35
N LYS A 263 47.80 26.26 -97.07
CA LYS A 263 48.59 25.52 -98.07
C LYS A 263 48.11 25.67 -99.51
N GLY A 264 47.24 26.64 -99.78
CA GLY A 264 46.62 26.80 -101.10
C GLY A 264 46.33 28.24 -101.49
N THR A 265 47.33 29.13 -101.47
CA THR A 265 47.30 30.43 -102.18
C THR A 265 48.73 30.96 -102.33
N ASP A 266 49.37 30.63 -103.45
CA ASP A 266 50.53 31.25 -104.13
C ASP A 266 50.87 30.22 -105.22
N ASP A 267 50.34 30.27 -106.44
CA ASP A 267 50.74 31.20 -107.49
C ASP A 267 49.74 31.06 -108.66
N LYS A 268 49.49 32.16 -109.36
CA LYS A 268 48.34 32.35 -110.26
C LYS A 268 48.83 32.95 -111.58
N THR A 269 48.92 32.15 -112.63
CA THR A 269 48.93 32.53 -114.08
C THR A 269 49.17 31.23 -114.87
N ASP A 270 48.54 30.88 -115.98
CA ASP A 270 47.62 31.53 -116.90
C ASP A 270 46.99 30.43 -117.78
N ASP A 271 45.97 30.82 -118.53
CA ASP A 271 45.60 30.33 -119.86
C ASP A 271 44.29 29.51 -120.01
N LYS A 272 43.36 30.15 -120.73
CA LYS A 272 42.43 29.64 -121.76
C LYS A 272 41.54 28.41 -121.46
N LYS A 273 40.22 28.58 -121.63
CA LYS A 273 39.45 28.55 -122.89
C LYS A 273 38.04 28.00 -122.62
N ASP A 274 37.06 28.57 -123.32
CA ASP A 274 35.83 28.00 -123.92
C ASP A 274 35.08 26.95 -123.08
N GLY A 275 33.84 27.13 -122.65
CA GLY A 275 32.63 27.38 -123.44
C GLY A 275 31.47 26.56 -122.84
N GLU A 276 30.22 26.93 -123.18
CA GLU A 276 28.96 26.14 -123.25
C GLU A 276 28.84 24.85 -122.40
N GLU A 277 27.75 24.58 -121.67
CA GLU A 277 26.36 24.56 -122.09
C GLU A 277 25.49 24.14 -120.87
N THR A 278 24.35 24.80 -120.70
CA THR A 278 23.02 24.26 -120.38
C THR A 278 22.76 22.99 -119.53
N LYS A 279 21.71 23.15 -118.71
CA LYS A 279 20.50 22.30 -118.52
C LYS A 279 20.42 21.36 -117.30
N ASP A 280 19.41 21.71 -116.49
CA ASP A 280 18.30 20.90 -115.98
C ASP A 280 18.54 19.68 -115.07
N ALA A 281 17.72 19.65 -114.01
CA ALA A 281 17.41 18.58 -113.05
C ALA A 281 18.27 18.48 -111.78
#